data_AF-A0A1Y3B3E2-F1
#
_entry.id   AF-A0A1Y3B3E2-F1
#
_cell.length_a   1.000
_cell.length_b   1.000
_cell.length_c   1.000
_cell.angle_alpha   90.00
_cell.angle_beta   90.00
_cell.angle_gamma   90.00
#
_symmetry.space_group_name_H-M   'P 1'
#
loop_
_entity.id
_entity.type
_entity.pdbx_description
1 polymer ?
#
loop_
_entity_poly.entity_id
_entity_poly.type
_entity_poly.pdbx_seq_one_letter_code
_entity_poly.pdbx_strand_id
1 'polypeptide(L)'
;MNNGIEVKSTKRIVGGERVPIDEVPWQALLHQRISSSKTIQCGAVIIGTVWVLSAAHCIRQPLEQYPIDVYFGVSNISTTNIRQSCLYPIYA
;
A
#
# COMPACT_ATOMS: atom_id res chain seq x y z
N MET A 1 -48.10 23.48 -0.13
CA MET A 1 -48.13 22.53 1.01
C MET A 1 -46.95 21.60 0.82
N ASN A 2 -46.13 21.52 1.87
CA ASN A 2 -44.73 21.08 1.86
C ASN A 2 -44.59 19.59 1.55
N ASN A 3 -43.41 19.19 1.02
CA ASN A 3 -42.48 18.28 1.71
C ASN A 3 -41.31 17.92 0.78
N GLY A 4 -40.41 18.89 0.56
CA GLY A 4 -39.06 18.56 0.08
C GLY A 4 -38.33 17.87 1.23
N ILE A 5 -38.08 16.57 1.09
CA ILE A 5 -37.28 15.81 2.06
C ILE A 5 -35.83 16.25 1.88
N GLU A 6 -35.36 17.11 2.77
CA GLU A 6 -33.94 17.42 2.90
C GLU A 6 -33.23 16.19 3.46
N VAL A 7 -32.65 15.36 2.59
CA VAL A 7 -31.77 14.27 3.00
C VAL A 7 -30.46 14.88 3.49
N LYS A 8 -30.41 15.25 4.76
CA LYS A 8 -29.17 15.66 5.42
C LYS A 8 -28.23 14.46 5.52
N SER A 9 -27.40 14.26 4.50
CA SER A 9 -26.40 13.20 4.46
C SER A 9 -25.42 13.34 5.63
N THR A 10 -25.36 12.26 6.41
CA THR A 10 -24.81 12.11 7.75
C THR A 10 -23.29 11.87 7.73
N LYS A 11 -22.56 12.45 8.71
CA LYS A 11 -21.16 12.19 9.12
C LYS A 11 -20.21 11.70 8.00
N ARG A 12 -19.62 12.64 7.27
CA ARG A 12 -18.55 12.37 6.31
C ARG A 12 -17.18 12.62 6.96
N ILE A 13 -16.23 11.71 6.78
CA ILE A 13 -14.80 11.95 7.08
C ILE A 13 -14.19 12.67 5.86
N VAL A 14 -13.58 13.83 6.07
CA VAL A 14 -12.95 14.65 5.03
C VAL A 14 -11.64 15.21 5.60
N GLY A 15 -10.58 15.17 4.81
CA GLY A 15 -9.24 15.58 5.23
C GLY A 15 -8.52 14.43 5.94
N GLY A 16 -7.66 13.73 5.21
CA GLY A 16 -6.74 12.78 5.83
C GLY A 16 -5.58 13.53 6.48
N GLU A 17 -5.02 12.93 7.53
CA GLU A 17 -3.80 13.41 8.18
C GLU A 17 -2.69 12.36 8.10
N ARG A 18 -1.46 12.79 8.35
CA ARG A 18 -0.32 11.88 8.41
C ARG A 18 -0.40 11.10 9.73
N VAL A 19 -0.36 9.78 9.62
CA VAL A 19 -0.34 8.87 10.77
C VAL A 19 1.09 8.30 10.98
N PRO A 20 1.56 8.15 12.22
CA PRO A 20 2.80 7.43 12.48
C PRO A 20 2.59 5.91 12.27
N ILE A 21 3.66 5.17 11.97
CA ILE A 21 3.53 3.78 11.49
C ILE A 21 3.11 2.80 12.59
N ASP A 22 3.33 3.15 13.85
CA ASP A 22 2.91 2.40 15.04
C ASP A 22 1.38 2.35 15.21
N GLU A 23 0.63 3.31 14.67
CA GLU A 23 -0.84 3.28 14.67
C GLU A 23 -1.43 2.40 13.55
N VAL A 24 -0.68 2.18 12.47
CA VAL A 24 -1.08 1.34 11.33
C VAL A 24 0.02 0.32 10.96
N PRO A 25 0.45 -0.53 11.90
CA PRO A 25 1.67 -1.35 11.76
C PRO A 25 1.58 -2.40 10.65
N TRP A 26 0.38 -2.72 10.18
CA TRP A 26 0.14 -3.62 9.06
C TRP A 26 0.29 -2.95 7.69
N GLN A 27 0.42 -1.62 7.61
CA GLN A 27 0.61 -0.91 6.35
C GLN A 27 1.99 -1.23 5.77
N ALA A 28 2.01 -1.63 4.50
CA ALA A 28 3.22 -1.88 3.74
C ALA A 28 3.16 -1.17 2.37
N LEU A 29 4.33 -0.83 1.85
CA LEU A 29 4.52 -0.35 0.48
C LEU A 29 5.03 -1.51 -0.37
N LEU A 30 4.29 -1.81 -1.43
CA LEU A 30 4.78 -2.63 -2.53
C LEU A 30 5.49 -1.74 -3.54
N HIS A 31 6.74 -2.07 -3.84
CA HIS A 31 7.56 -1.31 -4.78
C HIS A 31 8.16 -2.28 -5.82
N GLN A 32 7.68 -2.18 -7.05
CA GLN A 32 8.16 -3.03 -8.13
C GLN A 32 9.01 -2.22 -9.12
N ARG A 33 10.22 -2.72 -9.41
CA ARG A 33 11.09 -2.12 -10.44
C ARG A 33 10.71 -2.66 -11.82
N ILE A 34 10.34 -1.77 -12.73
CA ILE A 34 9.98 -2.10 -14.11
C ILE A 34 11.14 -1.83 -15.08
N SER A 35 11.93 -0.80 -14.80
CA SER A 35 13.18 -0.49 -15.49
C SER A 35 14.09 0.32 -14.55
N SER A 36 15.25 0.76 -15.04
CA SER A 36 16.14 1.67 -14.30
C SER A 36 15.50 3.02 -13.93
N SER A 37 14.45 3.43 -14.65
CA SER A 37 13.79 4.73 -14.48
C SER A 37 12.31 4.63 -14.14
N LYS A 38 11.73 3.42 -14.09
CA LYS A 38 10.29 3.22 -13.88
C LYS A 38 10.01 2.22 -12.77
N THR A 39 9.13 2.60 -11.87
CA THR A 39 8.66 1.78 -10.77
C THR A 39 7.14 1.84 -10.64
N ILE A 40 6.54 0.78 -10.10
CA ILE A 40 5.14 0.75 -9.64
C ILE A 40 5.17 0.80 -8.13
N GLN A 41 4.35 1.68 -7.55
CA GLN A 41 4.15 1.81 -6.11
C GLN A 41 2.68 1.56 -5.79
N CYS A 42 2.42 0.61 -4.90
CA CYS A 42 1.09 0.25 -4.42
C CYS A 42 1.09 0.05 -2.91
N GLY A 43 -0.08 0.10 -2.29
CA GLY A 43 -0.25 -0.35 -0.91
C GLY A 43 -0.23 -1.89 -0.83
N ALA A 44 0.17 -2.40 0.33
CA ALA A 44 0.08 -3.79 0.71
C ALA A 44 -0.24 -3.89 2.22
N VAL A 45 -0.73 -5.05 2.65
CA VAL A 45 -1.10 -5.29 4.05
C VAL A 45 -0.38 -6.53 4.57
N ILE A 46 0.26 -6.43 5.73
CA ILE A 46 0.88 -7.58 6.41
C ILE A 46 -0.23 -8.50 6.93
N ILE A 47 -0.24 -9.76 6.47
CA ILE A 47 -1.21 -10.79 6.87
C ILE A 47 -0.55 -11.98 7.60
N GLY A 48 0.78 -11.98 7.68
CA GLY A 48 1.55 -13.00 8.39
C GLY A 48 3.03 -12.63 8.48
N THR A 49 3.81 -13.47 9.14
CA THR A 49 5.25 -13.23 9.36
C THR A 49 6.07 -13.14 8.08
N VAL A 50 5.61 -13.79 7.01
CA VAL A 50 6.25 -13.80 5.69
C VAL A 50 5.27 -13.53 4.55
N TRP A 51 4.08 -12.99 4.87
CA TRP A 51 3.00 -12.82 3.91
C TRP A 51 2.45 -11.39 3.91
N VAL A 52 2.32 -10.84 2.71
CA VAL A 52 1.61 -9.59 2.45
C VAL A 52 0.55 -9.79 1.38
N LEU A 53 -0.55 -9.05 1.50
CA LEU A 53 -1.65 -9.00 0.54
C LEU A 53 -1.60 -7.68 -0.24
N SER A 54 -1.79 -7.74 -1.55
CA SER A 54 -1.86 -6.57 -2.44
C SER A 54 -2.83 -6.85 -3.59
N ALA A 55 -3.14 -5.84 -4.40
CA ALA A 55 -3.97 -6.03 -5.59
C ALA A 55 -3.18 -6.67 -6.74
N ALA A 56 -3.81 -7.60 -7.47
CA ALA A 56 -3.24 -8.26 -8.64
C ALA A 56 -2.66 -7.29 -9.69
N HIS A 57 -3.36 -6.17 -9.95
CA HIS A 57 -2.96 -5.20 -10.96
C HIS A 57 -1.67 -4.43 -10.59
N CYS A 58 -1.22 -4.51 -9.33
CA CYS A 58 0.06 -3.94 -8.90
C CYS A 58 1.25 -4.81 -9.29
N ILE A 59 1.02 -6.06 -9.69
CA ILE A 59 2.06 -7.06 -9.93
C ILE A 59 2.29 -7.22 -11.44
N ARG A 60 3.49 -6.86 -11.90
CA ARG A 60 3.99 -7.26 -13.20
C ARG A 60 4.77 -8.56 -13.12
N GLN A 61 4.59 -9.37 -14.14
CA GLN A 61 5.27 -10.65 -14.31
C GLN A 61 6.09 -10.62 -15.61
N PRO A 62 7.18 -11.40 -15.70
CA PRO A 62 7.69 -12.33 -14.69
C PRO A 62 8.47 -11.63 -13.56
N LEU A 63 8.51 -12.21 -12.35
CA LEU A 63 9.14 -11.59 -11.16
C LEU A 63 10.67 -11.54 -11.29
N GLU A 64 11.25 -12.44 -12.08
CA GLU A 64 12.67 -12.45 -12.44
C GLU A 64 13.06 -11.18 -13.20
N GLN A 65 12.14 -10.66 -14.03
CA GLN A 65 12.35 -9.43 -14.79
C GLN A 65 11.96 -8.19 -13.99
N TYR A 66 10.94 -8.31 -13.14
CA TYR A 66 10.35 -7.20 -12.40
C TYR A 66 10.35 -7.48 -10.89
N PRO A 67 11.51 -7.40 -10.22
CA PRO A 67 11.62 -7.72 -8.81
C PRO A 67 10.80 -6.76 -7.96
N ILE A 68 10.25 -7.30 -6.87
CA ILE A 68 9.42 -6.58 -5.91
C ILE A 68 10.16 -6.46 -4.59
N ASP A 69 10.18 -5.24 -4.07
CA ASP A 69 10.57 -4.92 -2.71
C ASP A 69 9.32 -4.55 -1.91
N VAL A 70 9.25 -5.00 -0.64
CA VAL A 70 8.14 -4.68 0.26
C VAL A 70 8.70 -3.96 1.48
N TYR A 71 8.20 -2.76 1.75
CA TYR A 71 8.63 -1.95 2.88
C TYR A 71 7.51 -1.88 3.92
N PHE A 72 7.83 -2.10 5.18
CA PHE A 72 6.92 -1.97 6.31
C PHE A 72 7.64 -1.29 7.48
N GLY A 73 6.89 -0.82 8.49
CA GLY A 73 7.50 -0.11 9.63
C GLY A 73 8.06 1.27 9.26
N VAL A 74 7.64 1.84 8.12
CA VAL A 74 8.05 3.17 7.66
C VAL A 74 6.85 4.10 7.45
N SER A 75 6.96 5.35 7.94
CA SER A 75 5.99 6.43 7.67
C SER A 75 6.52 7.47 6.66
N ASN A 76 7.79 7.35 6.27
CA ASN A 76 8.43 8.18 5.26
C ASN A 76 9.38 7.37 4.38
N ILE A 77 9.03 7.26 3.10
CA ILE A 77 9.77 6.44 2.12
C ILE A 77 11.11 7.10 1.72
N SER A 78 11.27 8.42 1.87
CA SER A 78 12.50 9.12 1.47
C SER A 78 13.64 8.97 2.50
N THR A 79 13.31 8.67 3.76
CA THR A 79 14.28 8.46 4.85
C THR A 79 14.78 7.02 4.94
N THR A 80 14.32 6.16 4.04
CA THR A 80 14.44 4.72 4.19
C THR A 80 15.68 4.19 3.48
N ASN A 81 16.76 3.92 4.23
CA ASN A 81 17.92 3.19 3.74
C ASN A 81 17.70 1.68 3.96
N ILE A 82 16.80 1.03 3.21
CA ILE A 82 16.38 -0.34 3.55
C ILE A 82 16.43 -1.29 2.34
N ARG A 83 17.25 -2.33 2.50
CA ARG A 83 17.15 -3.64 1.85
C ARG A 83 16.32 -4.56 2.74
N GLN A 84 15.02 -4.64 2.53
CA GLN A 84 14.19 -5.72 3.07
C GLN A 84 13.33 -6.23 1.93
N SER A 85 13.90 -7.14 1.16
CA SER A 85 13.23 -7.83 0.07
C SER A 85 12.73 -9.16 0.61
N CYS A 86 11.44 -9.30 0.88
CA CYS A 86 10.83 -10.63 1.09
C CYS A 86 10.45 -11.18 -0.28
N LEU A 87 11.23 -12.14 -0.78
CA LEU A 87 11.01 -12.82 -2.06
C LEU A 87 10.19 -14.10 -1.84
N TYR A 88 8.89 -13.97 -1.57
CA TYR A 88 7.97 -15.12 -1.51
C TYR A 88 6.61 -14.73 -2.10
N PRO A 89 5.84 -15.69 -2.66
CA PRO A 89 4.82 -15.39 -3.64
C PRO A 89 3.74 -14.46 -3.07
N ILE A 90 3.62 -13.29 -3.67
CA ILE A 90 2.49 -12.40 -3.40
C ILE A 90 1.26 -13.12 -3.96
N TYR A 91 0.39 -13.59 -3.07
CA TYR A 91 -0.92 -14.07 -3.48
C TYR A 91 -1.76 -12.84 -3.85
N ALA A 92 -2.17 -12.81 -5.10
CA ALA A 92 -3.09 -11.85 -5.68
C ALA A 92 -4.49 -12.45 -5.74
#